data_AF-A7SPF0-F1
#
_entry.id   AF-A7SPF0-F1
#
_cell.length_a   1.000
_cell.length_b   1.000
_cell.length_c   1.000
_cell.angle_alpha   90.00
_cell.angle_beta   90.00
_cell.angle_gamma   90.00
#
_symmetry.space_group_name_H-M   'P 1'
#
loop_
_entity.id
_entity.type
_entity.pdbx_description
1 polymer ?
#
loop_
_entity_poly.entity_id
_entity_poly.type
_entity_poly.pdbx_seq_one_letter_code
_entity_poly.pdbx_strand_id
1 'polypeptide(L)' 'GKLIHPSGAVYEGEFVNNEFSGFGRYTWADGSSYEGNFSDNKLEGYGNFTDVKGQVWYGNFTHKAAPGLKFKLNL' A
#
# COMPACT_ATOMS: atom_id res chain seq x y z
N GLY A 1 8.37 -6.35 9.92
CA GLY A 1 7.99 -7.77 9.73
C GLY A 1 7.68 -8.04 8.27
N LYS A 2 7.55 -9.31 7.88
CA LYS A 2 7.19 -9.72 6.52
C LYS A 2 6.14 -10.83 6.55
N LEU A 3 5.05 -10.65 5.80
CA LEU A 3 4.01 -11.66 5.61
C LEU A 3 3.88 -11.96 4.12
N ILE A 4 3.97 -13.24 3.77
CA ILE A 4 3.80 -13.72 2.39
C ILE A 4 2.51 -14.54 2.37
N HIS A 5 1.54 -14.08 1.58
CA HIS A 5 0.28 -14.78 1.39
C HIS A 5 0.44 -15.86 0.31
N PRO A 6 -0.24 -17.02 0.42
CA PRO A 6 -0.19 -18.07 -0.62
C PRO A 6 -0.62 -17.59 -2.02
N SER A 7 -1.38 -16.50 -2.11
CA SER A 7 -1.74 -15.87 -3.39
C SER A 7 -0.58 -15.17 -4.09
N GLY A 8 0.57 -15.01 -3.43
CA GLY A 8 1.72 -14.25 -3.92
C GLY A 8 1.76 -12.79 -3.46
N ALA A 9 0.75 -12.32 -2.71
CA ALA A 9 0.80 -10.99 -2.10
C ALA A 9 1.79 -10.96 -0.92
N VAL A 10 2.46 -9.83 -0.73
CA VAL A 10 3.50 -9.64 0.27
C VAL A 10 3.28 -8.34 1.01
N TYR A 11 3.30 -8.39 2.35
CA TYR A 11 3.37 -7.20 3.19
C TYR A 11 4.72 -7.13 3.90
N GLU A 12 5.34 -5.95 3.90
CA GLU A 12 6.59 -5.63 4.59
C GLU A 12 6.38 -4.34 5.38
N GLY A 13 6.31 -4.44 6.71
CA GLY A 13 6.00 -3.30 7.57
C GLY A 13 5.82 -3.68 9.03
N GLU A 14 5.26 -2.77 9.81
CA GLU A 14 5.02 -2.98 11.23
C GLU A 14 3.76 -3.83 11.48
N PHE A 15 3.79 -4.57 12.59
CA PHE A 15 2.66 -5.40 13.02
C PHE A 15 2.32 -5.04 14.46
N VAL A 16 1.03 -4.79 14.71
CA VAL A 16 0.49 -4.59 16.05
C VAL A 16 -0.71 -5.53 16.17
N ASN A 17 -0.77 -6.36 17.22
CA ASN A 17 -1.85 -7.34 17.42
C ASN A 17 -2.10 -8.28 16.23
N ASN A 18 -1.03 -8.68 15.52
CA ASN A 18 -1.08 -9.46 14.27
C ASN A 18 -1.75 -8.75 13.07
N GLU A 19 -1.90 -7.44 13.15
CA GLU A 19 -2.46 -6.62 12.07
C GLU A 19 -1.40 -5.69 11.49
N PHE A 20 -1.51 -5.39 10.19
CA PHE A 20 -0.64 -4.39 9.56
C PHE A 20 -0.93 -3.03 10.20
N SER A 21 0.13 -2.38 10.67
CA SER A 21 0.07 -1.10 11.35
C SER A 21 1.28 -0.26 10.97
N GLY A 22 1.22 1.05 11.23
CA GLY A 22 2.34 1.96 10.97
C GLY A 22 2.73 2.01 9.50
N PHE A 23 3.99 2.34 9.22
CA PHE A 23 4.49 2.41 7.85
C PHE A 23 4.79 1.02 7.30
N GLY A 24 4.36 0.77 6.06
CA GLY A 24 4.65 -0.48 5.38
C GLY A 24 4.50 -0.40 3.87
N ARG A 25 4.79 -1.53 3.24
CA ARG A 25 4.60 -1.76 1.82
C ARG A 25 3.80 -3.04 1.61
N TYR A 26 2.72 -2.93 0.87
CA TYR A 26 1.93 -4.07 0.41
C TYR A 26 2.11 -4.24 -1.10
N THR A 27 2.54 -5.42 -1.53
CA THR A 27 2.67 -5.80 -2.94
C THR A 27 1.61 -6.84 -3.26
N TRP A 28 0.75 -6.54 -4.22
CA TRP A 28 -0.27 -7.48 -4.70
C TRP A 28 0.36 -8.52 -5.62
N ALA A 29 -0.35 -9.64 -5.84
CA ALA A 29 0.11 -10.75 -6.67
C ALA A 29 0.32 -10.37 -8.15
N ASP A 30 -0.37 -9.32 -8.62
CA ASP A 30 -0.22 -8.78 -9.97
C ASP A 30 1.03 -7.89 -10.13
N GLY A 31 1.76 -7.62 -9.03
CA GLY A 31 2.95 -6.77 -9.01
C GLY A 31 2.69 -5.30 -8.73
N SER A 32 1.42 -4.87 -8.63
CA SER A 32 1.11 -3.54 -8.11
C SER A 32 1.52 -3.44 -6.64
N SER A 33 1.77 -2.23 -6.13
CA SER A 33 2.18 -2.04 -4.74
C SER A 33 1.73 -0.72 -4.14
N TYR A 34 1.48 -0.71 -2.84
CA TYR A 34 1.26 0.49 -2.04
C TYR A 34 2.33 0.58 -0.98
N GLU A 35 2.87 1.77 -0.79
CA GLU A 35 3.79 2.11 0.30
C GLU A 35 3.25 3.33 1.04
N GLY A 36 3.00 3.20 2.34
CA GLY A 36 2.37 4.24 3.16
C GLY A 36 1.96 3.71 4.52
N ASN A 37 1.11 4.45 5.23
CA ASN A 37 0.64 4.02 6.54
C ASN A 37 -0.48 2.98 6.43
N PHE A 38 -0.55 2.13 7.46
CA PHE A 38 -1.53 1.10 7.67
C PHE A 38 -2.14 1.23 9.07
N SER A 39 -3.42 0.88 9.17
CA SER A 39 -4.14 0.73 10.43
C SER A 39 -5.18 -0.37 10.27
N ASP A 40 -5.26 -1.30 11.24
CA ASP A 40 -6.20 -2.43 11.22
C ASP A 40 -6.23 -3.18 9.87
N ASN A 41 -5.05 -3.49 9.31
CA ASN A 41 -4.86 -4.14 8.00
C ASN A 41 -5.27 -3.31 6.77
N LYS A 42 -5.57 -2.02 6.93
CA LYS A 42 -6.05 -1.14 5.85
C LYS A 42 -5.03 -0.06 5.54
N LEU A 43 -4.98 0.33 4.27
CA LEU A 43 -4.23 1.50 3.80
C LEU A 43 -4.83 2.76 4.43
N GLU A 44 -3.99 3.61 5.02
CA GLU A 44 -4.43 4.84 5.66
C GLU A 44 -3.43 5.99 5.45
N GLY A 45 -3.96 7.21 5.35
CA GLY A 45 -3.16 8.42 5.29
C GLY A 45 -2.39 8.57 3.98
N TYR A 46 -1.27 9.29 4.02
CA TYR A 46 -0.47 9.52 2.83
C TYR A 46 0.33 8.30 2.43
N GLY A 47 0.28 7.95 1.15
CA GLY A 47 1.05 6.87 0.56
C GLY A 47 1.22 7.01 -0.94
N ASN A 48 1.97 6.07 -1.51
CA ASN A 48 2.24 5.92 -2.93
C ASN A 48 1.70 4.57 -3.39
N PHE A 49 0.80 4.58 -4.36
CA PHE A 49 0.39 3.40 -5.11
C PHE A 49 1.17 3.36 -6.43
N THR A 50 1.69 2.18 -6.78
CA THR A 50 2.36 1.89 -8.04
C THR A 50 1.58 0.78 -8.74
N ASP A 51 1.12 1.02 -9.98
CA ASP A 51 0.42 -0.03 -10.74
C ASP A 51 1.40 -1.02 -11.38
N VAL A 52 0.83 -2.03 -12.04
CA VAL A 52 1.57 -3.06 -12.79
C VAL A 52 2.42 -2.50 -13.94
N LYS A 53 2.21 -1.24 -14.35
CA LYS A 53 2.97 -0.56 -15.41
C LYS A 53 4.04 0.38 -14.84
N GLY A 54 4.20 0.43 -13.51
CA GLY A 54 5.15 1.31 -12.85
C GLY A 54 4.71 2.77 -12.76
N GLN A 55 3.45 3.07 -13.09
CA GLN A 55 2.88 4.39 -12.88
C GLN A 55 2.66 4.61 -11.39
N VAL A 56 2.91 5.82 -10.90
CA VAL A 56 2.84 6.13 -9.47
C VAL A 56 1.74 7.15 -9.21
N TRP A 57 0.88 6.86 -8.23
CA TRP A 57 -0.13 7.76 -7.69
C TRP A 57 0.13 8.00 -6.23
N TYR A 58 0.13 9.27 -5.82
CA TYR A 58 0.30 9.65 -4.42
C TYR A 58 -0.91 10.44 -3.95
N GLY A 59 -1.23 10.31 -2.67
CA GLY A 59 -2.39 10.96 -2.10
C GLY A 59 -2.72 10.45 -0.72
N ASN A 60 -3.84 10.92 -0.20
CA ASN A 60 -4.40 10.44 1.05
C ASN A 60 -5.37 9.28 0.77
N PHE A 61 -5.06 8.10 1.30
CA PHE A 61 -5.85 6.88 1.19
C PHE A 61 -6.69 6.72 2.44
N THR A 62 -7.98 6.46 2.26
CA THR A 62 -8.90 6.20 3.37
C THR A 62 -9.54 4.84 3.17
N HIS A 63 -9.83 4.14 4.27
CA HIS A 63 -10.37 2.76 4.32
C HIS A 63 -11.51 2.42 3.33
N LYS A 64 -12.23 3.43 2.80
CA LYS A 64 -13.38 3.27 1.89
C LYS A 64 -13.14 3.74 0.46
N ALA A 65 -12.10 4.55 0.21
CA ALA A 65 -11.78 5.11 -1.11
C ALA A 65 -10.40 5.81 -1.10
N ALA A 66 -9.81 5.96 -2.29
CA ALA A 66 -8.66 6.84 -2.55
C ALA A 66 -9.07 8.13 -3.30
N PRO A 67 -9.94 8.99 -2.71
CA PRO A 67 -10.34 10.22 -3.38
C PRO A 67 -9.16 11.19 -3.44
N GLY A 68 -8.84 11.68 -4.64
CA GLY A 68 -7.80 12.70 -4.84
C GLY A 68 -6.39 12.18 -5.16
N LEU A 69 -6.27 10.94 -5.67
CA LEU A 69 -5.00 10.45 -6.21
C LEU A 69 -4.43 11.38 -7.28
N LYS A 70 -3.21 11.84 -7.08
CA LYS A 70 -2.46 12.63 -8.07
C LYS A 70 -1.51 11.69 -8.80
N PHE A 71 -1.61 11.66 -10.12
CA PHE A 71 -0.66 10.96 -10.97
C PHE A 71 0.69 11.66 -10.92
N LYS A 72 1.76 10.94 -10.61
CA LYS A 72 3.13 11.46 -10.70
C LYS A 72 3.62 11.28 -12.13
N LEU A 73 3.70 12.36 -12.90
CA LEU A 73 4.43 12.38 -14.16
C LEU A 73 5.92 12.29 -13.86
N ASN A 74 6.56 11.23 -14.36
CA ASN A 74 8.01 11.24 -14.53
C ASN A 74 8.30 12.05 -15.80
N LEU A 75 8.71 13.31 -15.63
CA LEU A 75 9.31 14.15 -16.68
C LEU A 75 10.82 13.94 -16.70
#